data_AF-A0AAW1UXV0-F1
#
_entry.id   AF-A0AAW1UXV0-F1
#
_cell.length_a   1.000
_cell.length_b   1.000
_cell.length_c   1.000
_cell.angle_alpha   90.00
_cell.angle_beta   90.00
_cell.angle_gamma   90.00
#
_symmetry.space_group_name_H-M   'P 1'
#
loop_
_entity.id
_entity.type
_entity.pdbx_description
1 polymer ?
#
loop_
_entity_poly.entity_id
_entity_poly.type
_entity_poly.pdbx_seq_one_letter_code
_entity_poly.pdbx_strand_id
1 'polypeptide(L)'
;MNKENATRVSKTSYSVIQHALTNKNLNCKIDLYDHRISDHRIMSVKINEQLKTSERKKINIPKINVERWIQSVENKLQQSDVQSFEELTYIITGTKTSCTTHHTIKTRTNNNWITHEYLELLKICDKQYVRWKKVLNEQTEMDFKKIKNKVNNLRSKLKKHYAEKKFLEAKGNNKKTWDV
;
A
#
# COMPACT_ATOMS: atom_id res chain seq x y z
N MET A 1 23.83 41.40 4.84
CA MET A 1 22.73 40.55 4.34
C MET A 1 22.84 40.49 2.83
N ASN A 2 22.77 39.32 2.19
CA ASN A 2 22.93 39.23 0.73
C ASN A 2 21.68 39.78 0.03
N LYS A 3 21.85 40.73 -0.89
CA LYS A 3 20.77 41.38 -1.67
C LYS A 3 19.92 40.36 -2.42
N GLU A 4 20.50 39.24 -2.81
CA GLU A 4 19.82 38.19 -3.57
C GLU A 4 18.64 37.57 -2.81
N ASN A 5 18.73 37.47 -1.48
CA ASN A 5 17.71 36.81 -0.66
C ASN A 5 16.72 37.77 0.00
N ALA A 6 16.84 39.09 -0.23
CA ALA A 6 15.97 40.08 0.38
C ALA A 6 14.56 40.04 -0.24
N THR A 7 13.51 39.99 0.60
CA THR A 7 12.11 40.03 0.15
C THR A 7 11.61 41.46 -0.06
N ARG A 8 12.33 42.45 0.51
CA ARG A 8 12.10 43.87 0.31
C ARG A 8 13.42 44.58 0.05
N VAL A 9 13.43 45.42 -0.98
CA VAL A 9 14.57 46.21 -1.45
C VAL A 9 14.13 47.67 -1.55
N SER A 10 14.67 48.51 -0.69
CA SER A 10 14.51 49.96 -0.77
C SER A 10 15.79 50.61 -1.33
N LYS A 11 15.76 51.93 -1.55
CA LYS A 11 16.94 52.69 -1.99
C LYS A 11 18.11 52.61 -1.01
N THR A 12 17.83 52.38 0.27
CA THR A 12 18.82 52.48 1.36
C THR A 12 18.97 51.20 2.18
N SER A 13 18.10 50.21 2.00
CA SER A 13 18.08 49.00 2.83
C SER A 13 17.54 47.75 2.13
N TYR A 14 17.94 46.60 2.66
CA TYR A 14 17.51 45.27 2.24
C TYR A 14 16.97 44.53 3.46
N SER A 15 15.79 43.92 3.37
CA SER A 15 15.21 43.16 4.48
C SER A 15 14.46 41.92 4.03
N VAL A 16 14.38 40.94 4.94
CA VAL A 16 13.55 39.73 4.81
C VAL A 16 12.42 39.84 5.80
N ILE A 17 11.23 40.11 5.30
CA ILE A 17 10.02 40.36 6.10
C ILE A 17 8.84 39.49 5.64
N GLN A 18 8.92 38.91 4.44
CA GLN A 18 7.92 37.97 3.95
C GLN A 18 8.37 36.55 4.25
N HIS A 19 7.41 35.72 4.70
CA HIS A 19 7.67 34.36 5.14
C HIS A 19 6.68 33.40 4.47
N ALA A 20 7.16 32.22 4.08
CA ALA A 20 6.33 31.10 3.65
C ALA A 20 6.51 29.96 4.67
N LEU A 21 5.41 29.47 5.24
CA LEU A 21 5.42 28.44 6.28
C LEU A 21 4.82 27.14 5.73
N THR A 22 5.50 26.01 5.94
CA THR A 22 5.05 24.69 5.47
C THR A 22 5.28 23.60 6.51
N ASN A 23 4.63 22.45 6.31
CA ASN A 23 4.89 21.27 7.13
C ASN A 23 6.32 20.74 6.88
N LYS A 24 6.94 20.13 7.91
CA LYS A 24 8.33 19.60 7.88
C LYS A 24 8.61 18.56 6.78
N ASN A 25 7.57 17.94 6.22
CA ASN A 25 7.66 16.87 5.24
C ASN A 25 7.55 17.36 3.78
N LEU A 26 7.49 18.67 3.55
CA LEU A 26 7.39 19.27 2.22
C LEU A 26 8.69 19.97 1.86
N ASN A 27 9.23 19.67 0.69
CA ASN A 27 10.37 20.39 0.15
C ASN A 27 9.85 21.55 -0.70
N CYS A 28 10.33 22.76 -0.41
CA CYS A 28 9.93 23.95 -1.14
C CYS A 28 11.14 24.59 -1.82
N LYS A 29 10.94 25.04 -3.06
CA LYS A 29 11.86 25.94 -3.74
C LYS A 29 11.23 27.33 -3.76
N ILE A 30 11.98 28.34 -3.34
CA ILE A 30 11.54 29.73 -3.33
C ILE A 30 12.39 30.49 -4.33
N ASP A 31 11.74 31.17 -5.28
CA ASP A 31 12.37 32.06 -6.25
C ASP A 31 11.83 33.49 -6.02
N LEU A 32 12.71 34.48 -6.03
CA LEU A 32 12.37 35.89 -5.82
C LEU A 32 12.56 36.68 -7.12
N TYR A 33 11.58 37.52 -7.47
CA TYR A 33 11.61 38.37 -8.66
C TYR A 33 11.44 39.84 -8.30
N ASP A 34 12.19 40.72 -8.95
CA ASP A 34 12.04 42.15 -8.76
C ASP A 34 10.68 42.64 -9.29
N HIS A 35 10.03 43.53 -8.53
CA HIS A 35 8.80 44.20 -8.95
C HIS A 35 9.13 45.62 -9.43
N ARG A 36 8.56 46.07 -10.55
CA ARG A 36 8.89 47.38 -11.14
C ARG A 36 8.40 48.57 -10.33
N ILE A 37 7.37 48.38 -9.51
CA ILE A 37 6.62 49.46 -8.84
C ILE A 37 6.68 49.33 -7.31
N SER A 38 7.05 48.16 -6.79
CA SER A 38 7.02 47.87 -5.36
C SER A 38 8.44 47.66 -4.87
N ASP A 39 8.71 48.11 -3.66
CA ASP A 39 9.90 47.77 -2.91
C ASP A 39 9.88 46.31 -2.42
N HIS A 40 8.76 45.59 -2.55
CA HIS A 40 8.67 44.16 -2.31
C HIS A 40 8.97 43.34 -3.56
N ARG A 41 9.74 42.26 -3.39
CA ARG A 41 9.94 41.25 -4.43
C ARG A 41 8.76 40.30 -4.50
N ILE A 42 8.45 39.83 -5.70
CA ILE A 42 7.48 38.76 -5.90
C ILE A 42 8.13 37.45 -5.43
N MET A 43 7.46 36.75 -4.52
CA MET A 43 7.87 35.43 -4.05
C MET A 43 7.10 34.32 -4.79
N SER A 44 7.80 33.50 -5.56
CA SER A 44 7.24 32.28 -6.15
C SER A 44 7.65 31.08 -5.31
N VAL A 45 6.67 30.34 -4.81
CA VAL A 45 6.90 29.15 -3.99
C VAL A 45 6.47 27.91 -4.77
N LYS A 46 7.43 27.04 -5.07
CA LYS A 46 7.16 25.75 -5.69
C LYS A 46 7.28 24.65 -4.66
N ILE A 47 6.16 23.96 -4.40
CA ILE A 47 6.10 22.82 -3.49
C ILE A 47 6.42 21.56 -4.28
N ASN A 48 7.53 20.91 -3.94
CA ASN A 48 7.84 19.58 -4.43
C ASN A 48 7.27 18.58 -3.43
N GLU A 49 6.09 18.02 -3.73
CA GLU A 49 5.62 16.86 -3.00
C GLU A 49 6.64 15.73 -3.19
N GLN A 50 7.39 15.41 -2.13
CA GLN A 50 8.02 14.10 -2.06
C GLN A 50 6.90 13.09 -1.90
N LEU A 51 6.40 12.59 -3.03
CA LEU A 51 5.62 11.36 -3.06
C LEU A 51 6.51 10.29 -2.46
N LYS A 52 6.31 9.96 -1.18
CA LYS A 52 6.89 8.76 -0.58
C LYS A 52 6.34 7.57 -1.32
N THR A 53 7.00 7.17 -2.41
CA THR A 53 6.76 5.86 -3.04
C THR A 53 7.16 4.84 -2.00
N SER A 54 6.17 4.27 -1.33
CA SER A 54 6.37 3.19 -0.37
C SER A 54 7.27 2.12 -0.97
N GLU A 55 8.32 1.74 -0.25
CA GLU A 55 9.19 0.65 -0.68
C GLU A 55 8.35 -0.61 -0.93
N ARG A 56 8.62 -1.27 -2.07
CA ARG A 56 7.91 -2.49 -2.45
C ARG A 56 8.44 -3.62 -1.59
N LYS A 57 7.68 -4.05 -0.58
CA LYS A 57 7.99 -5.28 0.16
C LYS A 57 7.64 -6.48 -0.73
N LYS A 58 8.58 -7.42 -0.84
CA LYS A 58 8.36 -8.71 -1.48
C LYS A 58 7.91 -9.68 -0.40
N ILE A 59 6.70 -10.21 -0.52
CA ILE A 59 6.22 -11.29 0.35
C ILE A 59 6.35 -12.59 -0.43
N ASN A 60 7.06 -13.57 0.15
CA ASN A 60 7.12 -14.92 -0.38
C ASN A 60 6.01 -15.75 0.26
N ILE A 61 5.04 -16.17 -0.55
CA ILE A 61 3.97 -17.05 -0.10
C ILE A 61 4.31 -18.47 -0.55
N PRO A 62 4.55 -19.41 0.38
CA PRO A 62 4.69 -20.82 0.04
C PRO A 62 3.32 -21.37 -0.36
N LYS A 63 3.26 -22.01 -1.52
CA LYS A 63 2.08 -22.73 -2.00
C LYS A 63 2.48 -24.19 -2.24
N ILE A 64 1.82 -25.11 -1.57
CA ILE A 64 2.02 -26.53 -1.78
C ILE A 64 1.06 -27.05 -2.83
N ASN A 65 1.57 -27.84 -3.77
CA ASN A 65 0.72 -28.67 -4.62
C ASN A 65 0.37 -29.95 -3.85
N VAL A 66 -0.84 -30.02 -3.31
CA VAL A 66 -1.29 -31.10 -2.41
C VAL A 66 -1.31 -32.45 -3.11
N GLU A 67 -1.84 -32.53 -4.33
CA GLU A 67 -1.92 -33.78 -5.11
C GLU A 67 -0.53 -34.34 -5.39
N ARG A 68 0.38 -33.49 -5.87
CA ARG A 68 1.77 -33.87 -6.13
C ARG A 68 2.51 -34.26 -4.85
N TRP A 69 2.20 -33.59 -3.73
CA TRP A 69 2.82 -33.90 -2.44
C TRP A 69 2.41 -35.28 -1.93
N ILE A 70 1.11 -35.59 -1.94
CA ILE A 70 0.58 -36.91 -1.54
C ILE A 70 1.25 -38.00 -2.38
N GLN A 71 1.27 -37.85 -3.70
CA GLN A 71 1.88 -38.83 -4.59
C GLN A 71 3.40 -38.98 -4.35
N SER A 72 4.09 -37.89 -4.00
CA SER A 72 5.53 -37.93 -3.68
C SER A 72 5.82 -38.61 -2.34
N VAL A 73 4.90 -38.49 -1.37
CA VAL A 73 4.98 -39.20 -0.09
C VAL A 73 4.77 -40.69 -0.33
N GLU A 74 3.71 -41.08 -1.04
CA GLU A 74 3.40 -42.48 -1.36
C GLU A 74 4.55 -43.17 -2.10
N ASN A 75 5.12 -42.53 -3.12
CA ASN A 75 6.26 -43.07 -3.85
C ASN A 75 7.49 -43.28 -2.97
N LYS A 76 7.78 -42.35 -2.04
CA LYS A 76 8.93 -42.50 -1.13
C LYS A 76 8.72 -43.58 -0.08
N LEU A 77 7.50 -43.74 0.41
CA LEU A 77 7.14 -44.80 1.35
C LEU A 77 7.14 -46.19 0.69
N GLN A 78 6.86 -46.28 -0.61
CA GLN A 78 6.98 -47.54 -1.36
C GLN A 78 8.42 -47.91 -1.69
N GLN A 79 9.33 -46.93 -1.77
CA GLN A 79 10.75 -47.14 -2.09
C GLN A 79 11.64 -47.34 -0.87
N SER A 80 11.17 -46.99 0.32
CA SER A 80 11.97 -46.97 1.55
C SER A 80 11.24 -47.75 2.64
N ASP A 81 11.91 -48.73 3.24
CA ASP A 81 11.36 -49.47 4.38
C ASP A 81 11.57 -48.64 5.65
N VAL A 82 10.55 -47.88 6.05
CA VAL A 82 10.65 -46.89 7.13
C VAL A 82 10.82 -47.58 8.48
N GLN A 83 12.00 -47.40 9.11
CA GLN A 83 12.37 -48.12 10.33
C GLN A 83 12.01 -47.35 11.62
N SER A 84 11.70 -46.05 11.51
CA SER A 84 11.43 -45.18 12.67
C SER A 84 10.46 -44.05 12.38
N PHE A 85 9.89 -43.47 13.43
CA PHE A 85 9.02 -42.30 13.32
C PHE A 85 9.79 -41.05 12.89
N GLU A 86 11.05 -40.91 13.31
CA GLU A 86 11.94 -39.83 12.88
C GLU A 86 12.13 -39.85 11.36
N GLU A 87 12.33 -41.03 10.79
CA GLU A 87 12.51 -41.22 9.35
C GLU A 87 11.24 -40.89 8.56
N LEU A 88 10.07 -41.31 9.07
CA LEU A 88 8.78 -40.91 8.51
C LEU A 88 8.61 -39.38 8.49
N THR A 89 8.96 -38.73 9.60
CA THR A 89 8.86 -37.27 9.75
C THR A 89 9.79 -36.56 8.77
N TYR A 90 10.99 -37.10 8.56
CA TYR A 90 11.94 -36.60 7.58
C TYR A 90 11.43 -36.73 6.13
N ILE A 91 10.84 -37.87 5.78
CA ILE A 91 10.24 -38.10 4.45
C ILE A 91 9.10 -37.10 4.20
N ILE A 92 8.20 -36.93 5.17
CA ILE A 92 7.05 -36.02 5.06
C ILE A 92 7.51 -34.56 4.91
N THR A 93 8.45 -34.11 5.73
CA THR A 93 8.96 -32.72 5.69
C THR A 93 9.79 -32.45 4.43
N GLY A 94 10.60 -33.41 3.99
CA GLY A 94 11.40 -33.31 2.77
C GLY A 94 10.52 -33.23 1.51
N THR A 95 9.53 -34.12 1.40
CA THR A 95 8.56 -34.11 0.28
C THR A 95 7.73 -32.83 0.26
N LYS A 96 7.26 -32.38 1.43
CA LYS A 96 6.53 -31.12 1.59
C LYS A 96 7.33 -29.95 1.05
N THR A 97 8.62 -29.88 1.38
CA THR A 97 9.53 -28.84 0.91
C THR A 97 9.71 -28.90 -0.61
N SER A 98 9.95 -30.09 -1.18
CA SER A 98 10.12 -30.25 -2.64
C SER A 98 8.88 -29.94 -3.46
N CYS A 99 7.68 -30.07 -2.88
CA CYS A 99 6.40 -29.79 -3.52
C CYS A 99 5.87 -28.38 -3.23
N THR A 100 6.64 -27.56 -2.51
CA THR A 100 6.28 -26.17 -2.21
C THR A 100 6.90 -25.23 -3.22
N THR A 101 6.07 -24.52 -3.98
CA THR A 101 6.50 -23.42 -4.84
C THR A 101 6.39 -22.10 -4.08
N HIS A 102 7.37 -21.21 -4.29
CA HIS A 102 7.37 -19.90 -3.67
C HIS A 102 6.88 -18.87 -4.68
N HIS A 103 5.76 -18.22 -4.36
CA HIS A 103 5.26 -17.12 -5.17
C HIS A 103 5.64 -15.79 -4.51
N THR A 104 6.39 -14.97 -5.24
CA THR A 104 6.73 -13.63 -4.78
C THR A 104 5.65 -12.65 -5.20
N ILE A 105 4.95 -12.08 -4.23
CA ILE A 105 4.01 -10.99 -4.45
C ILE A 105 4.71 -9.68 -4.08
N LYS A 106 4.75 -8.74 -5.04
CA LYS A 106 5.22 -7.37 -4.79
C LYS A 106 4.04 -6.56 -4.26
N THR A 107 3.99 -6.31 -2.96
CA THR A 107 2.96 -5.46 -2.36
C THR A 107 3.46 -4.02 -2.25
N ARG A 108 2.58 -3.06 -2.54
CA ARG A 108 2.80 -1.63 -2.25
C ARG A 108 2.12 -1.33 -0.93
N THR A 109 2.88 -0.83 0.05
CA THR A 109 2.45 -0.56 1.44
C THR A 109 1.94 -1.78 2.21
N ASN A 110 2.04 -1.70 3.55
CA ASN A 110 1.64 -2.67 4.57
C ASN A 110 0.12 -2.94 4.62
N ASN A 111 -0.58 -2.91 3.48
CA ASN A 111 -2.03 -3.06 3.33
C ASN A 111 -2.37 -4.50 2.92
N ASN A 112 -1.97 -5.47 3.76
CA ASN A 112 -2.23 -6.90 3.50
C ASN A 112 -3.73 -7.28 3.58
N TRP A 113 -4.62 -6.32 3.83
CA TRP A 113 -6.07 -6.51 3.82
C TRP A 113 -6.67 -6.40 2.41
N ILE A 114 -5.93 -5.87 1.42
CA ILE A 114 -6.42 -5.72 0.05
C ILE A 114 -6.27 -7.05 -0.68
N THR A 115 -7.39 -7.73 -0.95
CA THR A 115 -7.43 -9.02 -1.66
C THR A 115 -7.68 -8.85 -3.16
N HIS A 116 -7.36 -9.89 -3.95
CA HIS A 116 -7.66 -9.90 -5.39
C HIS A 116 -9.17 -9.74 -5.67
N GLU A 117 -10.02 -10.43 -4.90
CA GLU A 117 -11.48 -10.32 -4.97
C GLU A 117 -11.96 -8.88 -4.78
N TYR A 118 -11.40 -8.16 -3.79
CA TYR A 118 -11.73 -6.76 -3.55
C TYR A 118 -11.33 -5.85 -4.72
N LEU A 119 -10.16 -6.11 -5.34
CA LEU A 119 -9.71 -5.38 -6.53
C LEU A 119 -10.60 -5.64 -7.74
N GLU A 120 -11.07 -6.87 -7.96
CA GLU A 120 -12.00 -7.18 -9.05
C GLU A 120 -13.36 -6.49 -8.84
N LEU A 121 -13.87 -6.47 -7.60
CA LEU A 121 -15.11 -5.76 -7.28
C LEU A 121 -14.99 -4.24 -7.46
N LEU A 122 -13.82 -3.65 -7.17
CA LEU A 122 -13.56 -2.23 -7.46
C LEU A 122 -13.63 -1.95 -8.97
N LYS A 123 -13.00 -2.78 -9.80
CA LYS A 123 -13.08 -2.64 -11.27
C LYS A 123 -14.52 -2.74 -11.77
N ILE A 124 -15.31 -3.67 -11.23
CA ILE A 124 -16.73 -3.82 -11.56
C ILE A 124 -17.51 -2.57 -11.14
N CYS A 125 -17.25 -2.03 -9.96
CA CYS A 125 -17.86 -0.80 -9.45
C CYS A 125 -17.58 0.40 -10.37
N ASP A 126 -16.33 0.56 -10.81
CA ASP A 126 -15.94 1.65 -11.71
C ASP A 126 -16.65 1.55 -13.08
N LYS A 127 -16.72 0.34 -13.65
CA LYS A 127 -17.47 0.10 -14.89
C LYS A 127 -18.93 0.49 -14.76
N GLN A 128 -19.56 0.18 -13.63
CA GLN A 128 -20.97 0.49 -13.39
C GLN A 128 -21.21 1.97 -13.10
N TYR A 129 -20.27 2.63 -12.42
CA TYR A 129 -20.30 4.09 -12.27
C TYR A 129 -20.27 4.79 -13.62
N VAL A 130 -19.35 4.38 -14.52
CA VAL A 130 -19.27 4.92 -15.88
C VAL A 130 -20.57 4.66 -16.64
N ARG A 131 -21.15 3.46 -16.50
CA ARG A 131 -22.42 3.11 -17.17
C ARG A 131 -23.58 3.98 -16.68
N TRP A 132 -23.74 4.15 -15.38
CA TRP A 132 -24.76 5.03 -14.79
C TRP A 132 -24.58 6.49 -15.22
N LYS A 133 -23.35 6.98 -15.27
CA LYS A 133 -23.07 8.36 -15.73
C LYS A 133 -23.32 8.57 -17.21
N LYS A 134 -23.22 7.53 -18.03
CA LYS A 134 -23.55 7.58 -19.47
C LYS A 134 -25.05 7.46 -19.73
N VAL A 135 -25.73 6.59 -18.99
CA VAL A 135 -27.17 6.34 -19.14
C VAL A 135 -27.82 6.60 -17.79
N LEU A 136 -28.26 7.85 -17.58
CA LEU A 136 -28.95 8.26 -16.35
C LEU A 136 -30.35 7.64 -16.33
N ASN A 137 -30.45 6.46 -15.73
CA ASN A 137 -31.71 5.78 -15.44
C ASN A 137 -31.69 5.16 -14.03
N GLU A 138 -32.87 4.94 -13.45
CA GLU A 138 -32.99 4.39 -12.09
C GLU A 138 -32.37 3.00 -11.97
N GLN A 139 -32.49 2.17 -13.00
CA GLN A 139 -31.97 0.81 -12.98
C GLN A 139 -30.45 0.77 -12.83
N THR A 140 -29.72 1.56 -13.62
CA THR A 140 -28.26 1.64 -13.55
C THR A 140 -27.78 2.31 -12.27
N GLU A 141 -28.55 3.26 -11.73
CA GLU A 141 -28.27 3.84 -10.41
C GLU A 141 -28.40 2.80 -9.30
N MET A 142 -29.49 2.02 -9.30
CA MET A 142 -29.70 0.93 -8.34
C MET A 142 -28.60 -0.13 -8.43
N ASP A 143 -28.22 -0.53 -9.64
CA ASP A 143 -27.16 -1.52 -9.86
C ASP A 143 -25.80 -1.02 -9.38
N PHE A 144 -25.48 0.25 -9.62
CA PHE A 144 -24.29 0.90 -9.05
C PHE A 144 -24.34 0.93 -7.52
N LYS A 145 -25.45 1.37 -6.91
CA LYS A 145 -25.63 1.41 -5.45
C LYS A 145 -25.45 0.02 -4.81
N LYS A 146 -26.01 -1.03 -5.42
CA LYS A 146 -25.84 -2.41 -4.96
C LYS A 146 -24.37 -2.83 -4.95
N ILE A 147 -23.64 -2.57 -6.02
CA ILE A 147 -22.24 -2.95 -6.14
C ILE A 147 -21.35 -2.12 -5.22
N LYS A 148 -21.61 -0.81 -5.10
CA LYS A 148 -20.94 0.07 -4.14
C LYS A 148 -21.10 -0.43 -2.70
N ASN A 149 -22.31 -0.86 -2.32
CA ASN A 149 -22.54 -1.43 -0.99
C ASN A 149 -21.78 -2.75 -0.79
N LYS A 150 -21.73 -3.63 -1.79
CA LYS A 150 -20.92 -4.85 -1.73
C LYS A 150 -19.43 -4.54 -1.52
N VAL A 151 -18.88 -3.58 -2.26
CA VAL A 151 -17.48 -3.12 -2.11
C VAL A 151 -17.24 -2.58 -0.70
N ASN A 152 -18.14 -1.75 -0.17
CA ASN A 152 -18.00 -1.18 1.17
C ASN A 152 -18.05 -2.25 2.26
N ASN A 153 -18.98 -3.20 2.16
CA ASN A 153 -19.10 -4.30 3.13
C ASN A 153 -17.84 -5.17 3.11
N LEU A 154 -17.32 -5.52 1.93
CA LEU A 154 -16.09 -6.29 1.80
C LEU A 154 -14.89 -5.52 2.36
N ARG A 155 -14.79 -4.22 2.08
CA ARG A 155 -13.75 -3.34 2.64
C ARG A 155 -13.76 -3.36 4.17
N SER A 156 -14.93 -3.20 4.78
CA SER A 156 -15.10 -3.20 6.24
C SER A 156 -14.69 -4.54 6.84
N LYS A 157 -15.12 -5.66 6.23
CA LYS A 157 -14.76 -7.02 6.67
C LYS A 157 -13.26 -7.26 6.62
N LEU A 158 -12.61 -6.91 5.50
CA LEU A 158 -11.18 -7.11 5.31
C LEU A 158 -10.34 -6.26 6.26
N LYS A 159 -10.72 -5.00 6.48
CA LYS A 159 -10.07 -4.13 7.47
C LYS A 159 -10.20 -4.66 8.89
N LYS A 160 -11.39 -5.12 9.28
CA LYS A 160 -11.64 -5.71 10.60
C LYS A 160 -10.75 -6.93 10.83
N HIS A 161 -10.77 -7.88 9.90
CA HIS A 161 -9.95 -9.10 9.98
C HIS A 161 -8.45 -8.79 10.05
N TYR A 162 -7.99 -7.79 9.29
CA TYR A 162 -6.60 -7.36 9.34
C TYR A 162 -6.21 -6.72 10.68
N ALA A 163 -7.07 -5.89 11.24
CA ALA A 163 -6.86 -5.30 12.56
C ALA A 163 -6.82 -6.38 13.66
N GLU A 164 -7.74 -7.35 13.62
CA GLU A 164 -7.75 -8.50 14.52
C GLU A 164 -6.46 -9.32 14.42
N LYS A 165 -6.02 -9.61 13.20
CA LYS A 165 -4.75 -10.33 12.98
C LYS A 165 -3.56 -9.58 13.56
N LYS A 166 -3.46 -8.26 13.32
CA LYS A 166 -2.39 -7.42 13.88
C LYS A 166 -2.41 -7.39 15.40
N PHE A 167 -3.60 -7.33 16.00
CA PHE A 167 -3.76 -7.38 17.45
C PHE A 167 -3.30 -8.72 18.05
N LEU A 168 -3.63 -9.83 17.39
CA LEU A 168 -3.15 -11.16 17.77
C LEU A 168 -1.62 -11.28 17.63
N GLU A 169 -1.05 -10.79 16.52
CA GLU A 169 0.41 -10.75 16.30
C GLU A 169 1.13 -9.91 17.39
N ALA A 170 0.49 -8.86 17.89
CA ALA A 170 0.97 -8.03 18.99
C ALA A 170 0.76 -8.65 20.39
N LYS A 171 0.30 -9.91 20.48
CA LYS A 171 -0.04 -10.61 21.73
C LYS A 171 -1.02 -9.83 22.62
N GLY A 172 -1.98 -9.14 22.01
CA GLY A 172 -2.99 -8.36 22.72
C GLY A 172 -2.50 -7.00 23.26
N ASN A 173 -1.27 -6.59 22.94
CA ASN A 173 -0.75 -5.29 23.38
C ASN A 173 -1.12 -4.18 22.39
N ASN A 174 -2.15 -3.39 22.73
CA ASN A 174 -2.65 -2.27 21.92
C ASN A 174 -1.59 -1.23 21.52
N LYS A 175 -0.57 -1.00 22.35
CA LYS A 175 0.49 -0.02 22.03
C LYS A 175 1.42 -0.54 20.93
N LYS A 176 1.63 -1.86 20.86
CA LYS A 176 2.50 -2.50 19.87
C LYS A 176 1.80 -2.78 18.55
N THR A 177 0.47 -2.78 18.49
CA THR A 177 -0.32 -3.05 17.27
C THR A 177 0.03 -2.13 16.09
N TRP A 178 0.55 -0.93 16.36
CA TRP A 178 0.99 0.03 15.35
C TRP A 178 2.43 -0.18 14.86
N ASP A 179 3.23 -0.95 15.61
CA ASP A 179 4.65 -1.23 15.32
C ASP A 179 4.85 -2.56 14.57
N VAL A 180 3.81 -3.40 14.46
CA VAL A 180 3.83 -4.69 13.74
C VAL A 180 3.56 -4.53 12.25
#